data_AF-A0A175RH83-F1
#
_entry.id   AF-A0A175RH83-F1
#
_cell.length_a   1.000
_cell.length_b   1.000
_cell.length_c   1.000
_cell.angle_alpha   90.00
_cell.angle_beta   90.00
_cell.angle_gamma   90.00
#
_symmetry.space_group_name_H-M   'P 1'
#
loop_
_entity.id
_entity.type
_entity.pdbx_description
1 polymer ?
#
loop_
_entity_poly.entity_id
_entity_poly.type
_entity_poly.pdbx_seq_one_letter_code
_entity_poly.pdbx_strand_id
1 'polypeptide(L)'
;LECVEETGFGVGTTLVAGGFIVGAVITPDMTRFNRSVGDVVKQTALGVTLGEYVIGLAGVLLAHAVGSSDITRVITSSVGWVGILVILLGTFKINDWNIYSSSLGVTNFIDVVFGRKVNRGVVTLVLGIVGSVLAAVGFLDAFTPFLIVLGVVFPPIAGIMVAEYFVVKRWRRELSESESLPATSPTWVPATLVIWALAAVVGSFVTVGIPSINSVVVAFVLYVIAGKA
;
A
#
# COMPACT_ATOMS: atom_id res chain seq x y z
N LEU A 1 -15.31 15.79 -17.81
CA LEU A 1 -15.62 14.40 -18.22
C LEU A 1 -14.72 13.92 -19.36
N GLU A 2 -14.16 14.83 -20.16
CA GLU A 2 -13.21 14.50 -21.25
C GLU A 2 -11.86 13.89 -20.77
N CYS A 3 -11.38 14.13 -19.55
CA CYS A 3 -10.12 13.54 -19.05
C CYS A 3 -10.17 12.03 -18.73
N VAL A 4 -11.34 11.37 -18.79
CA VAL A 4 -11.47 9.94 -18.48
C VAL A 4 -11.42 9.08 -19.75
N GLU A 5 -11.60 9.69 -20.93
CA GLU A 5 -11.76 8.96 -22.20
C GLU A 5 -10.44 8.36 -22.74
N GLU A 6 -9.28 8.85 -22.29
CA GLU A 6 -7.96 8.33 -22.72
C GLU A 6 -7.28 7.35 -21.76
N THR A 7 -7.82 7.11 -20.56
CA THR A 7 -7.22 6.15 -19.62
C THR A 7 -7.74 4.75 -19.94
N GLY A 8 -7.06 4.05 -20.84
CA GLY A 8 -7.38 2.65 -21.16
C GLY A 8 -7.57 1.80 -19.89
N PHE A 9 -8.51 0.85 -19.91
CA PHE A 9 -8.93 0.02 -18.77
C PHE A 9 -7.77 -0.49 -17.88
N GLY A 10 -6.65 -0.87 -18.48
CA GLY A 10 -5.44 -1.32 -17.77
C GLY A 10 -4.77 -0.23 -16.93
N VAL A 11 -4.73 1.03 -17.39
CA VAL A 11 -4.17 2.16 -16.63
C VAL A 11 -5.10 2.51 -15.46
N GLY A 12 -6.41 2.55 -15.68
CA GLY A 12 -7.39 2.75 -14.60
C GLY A 12 -7.26 1.70 -13.49
N THR A 13 -7.12 0.43 -13.87
CA THR A 13 -6.91 -0.66 -12.91
C THR A 13 -5.57 -0.53 -12.18
N THR A 14 -4.51 -0.12 -12.89
CA THR A 14 -3.19 0.10 -12.29
C THR A 14 -3.20 1.26 -11.29
N LEU A 15 -3.96 2.33 -11.54
CA LEU A 15 -4.13 3.44 -10.61
C LEU A 15 -4.83 2.98 -9.31
N VAL A 16 -5.91 2.22 -9.43
CA VAL A 16 -6.63 1.67 -8.27
C VAL A 16 -5.73 0.69 -7.50
N ALA A 17 -5.05 -0.21 -8.22
CA ALA A 17 -4.10 -1.15 -7.62
C ALA A 17 -2.96 -0.42 -6.90
N GLY A 18 -2.37 0.62 -7.51
CA GLY A 18 -1.31 1.44 -6.93
C GLY A 18 -1.75 2.21 -5.69
N GLY A 19 -3.00 2.69 -5.65
CA GLY A 19 -3.57 3.33 -4.47
C GLY A 19 -3.72 2.38 -3.27
N PHE A 20 -4.02 1.11 -3.51
CA PHE A 20 -4.30 0.13 -2.45
C PHE A 20 -3.11 -0.78 -2.07
N ILE A 21 -2.15 -0.99 -2.98
CA ILE A 21 -1.13 -2.02 -2.80
C ILE A 21 -0.24 -1.77 -1.59
N VAL A 22 0.09 -0.50 -1.30
CA VAL A 22 0.86 -0.13 -0.11
C VAL A 22 0.10 -0.55 1.14
N GLY A 23 -1.19 -0.23 1.21
CA GLY A 23 -2.10 -0.64 2.28
C GLY A 23 -2.15 -2.16 2.46
N ALA A 24 -2.20 -2.91 1.36
CA ALA A 24 -2.19 -4.38 1.41
C ALA A 24 -0.89 -4.95 2.00
N VAL A 25 0.27 -4.37 1.63
CA VAL A 25 1.59 -4.82 2.10
C VAL A 25 1.80 -4.49 3.58
N ILE A 26 1.31 -3.34 4.07
CA ILE A 26 1.43 -2.92 5.47
C ILE A 26 0.30 -3.44 6.37
N THR A 27 -0.71 -4.12 5.82
CA THR A 27 -1.84 -4.68 6.58
C THR A 27 -1.38 -5.48 7.82
N PRO A 28 -0.33 -6.32 7.75
CA PRO A 28 0.17 -7.06 8.91
C PRO A 28 0.56 -6.18 10.12
N ASP A 29 1.04 -4.94 9.90
CA ASP A 29 1.42 -4.02 10.98
C ASP A 29 0.23 -3.65 11.87
N MET A 30 -0.95 -3.58 11.26
CA MET A 30 -2.20 -3.19 11.91
C MET A 30 -2.95 -4.41 12.44
N THR A 31 -2.94 -5.51 11.69
CA THR A 31 -3.70 -6.71 12.01
C THR A 31 -2.96 -7.62 13.01
N ARG A 32 -1.71 -7.33 13.37
CA ARG A 32 -0.97 -8.10 14.39
C ARG A 32 -1.65 -8.15 15.76
N PHE A 33 -2.56 -7.21 16.04
CA PHE A 33 -3.32 -7.17 17.29
C PHE A 33 -4.72 -7.79 17.16
N ASN A 34 -5.09 -8.34 16.00
CA ASN A 34 -6.36 -9.02 15.82
C ASN A 34 -6.37 -10.39 16.52
N ARG A 35 -7.57 -10.78 16.95
CA ARG A 35 -7.78 -12.00 17.74
C ARG A 35 -7.64 -13.28 16.93
N SER A 36 -7.97 -13.25 15.64
CA SER A 36 -7.89 -14.43 14.77
C SER A 36 -7.56 -14.08 13.32
N VAL A 37 -6.93 -15.03 12.61
CA VAL A 37 -6.64 -14.92 11.17
C VAL A 37 -7.93 -14.81 10.35
N GLY A 38 -8.99 -15.50 10.76
CA GLY A 38 -10.29 -15.45 10.10
C GLY A 38 -10.92 -14.06 10.14
N ASP A 39 -10.76 -13.34 11.25
CA ASP A 39 -11.24 -11.96 11.38
C ASP A 39 -10.48 -11.01 10.46
N VAL A 40 -9.16 -11.19 10.33
CA VAL A 40 -8.33 -10.40 9.40
C VAL A 40 -8.77 -10.61 7.96
N VAL A 41 -8.99 -11.86 7.54
CA VAL A 41 -9.43 -12.17 6.17
C VAL A 41 -10.83 -11.60 5.91
N LYS A 42 -11.79 -11.81 6.82
CA LYS A 42 -13.15 -11.28 6.68
C LYS A 42 -13.15 -9.76 6.64
N GLN A 43 -12.46 -9.11 7.57
CA GLN A 43 -12.35 -7.65 7.63
C GLN A 43 -11.74 -7.08 6.35
N THR A 44 -10.66 -7.70 5.84
CA THR A 44 -9.97 -7.22 4.64
C THR A 44 -10.83 -7.46 3.39
N ALA A 45 -11.32 -8.69 3.20
CA ALA A 45 -12.09 -9.04 2.01
C ALA A 45 -13.42 -8.28 1.94
N LEU A 46 -14.18 -8.24 3.04
CA LEU A 46 -15.45 -7.51 3.09
C LEU A 46 -15.20 -5.99 3.10
N GLY A 47 -14.29 -5.51 3.94
CA GLY A 47 -14.02 -4.08 4.08
C GLY A 47 -13.50 -3.44 2.80
N VAL A 48 -12.49 -4.04 2.17
CA VAL A 48 -11.92 -3.51 0.93
C VAL A 48 -12.88 -3.68 -0.23
N THR A 49 -13.40 -4.90 -0.46
CA THR A 49 -14.21 -5.15 -1.67
C THR A 49 -15.56 -4.44 -1.59
N LEU A 50 -16.30 -4.63 -0.49
CA LEU A 50 -17.63 -4.04 -0.34
C LEU A 50 -17.54 -2.54 -0.09
N GLY A 51 -16.58 -2.10 0.73
CA GLY A 51 -16.39 -0.68 1.04
C GLY A 51 -16.00 0.12 -0.20
N GLU A 52 -14.99 -0.32 -0.94
CA GLU A 52 -14.51 0.38 -2.14
C GLU A 52 -15.60 0.39 -3.23
N TYR A 53 -16.27 -0.74 -3.44
CA TYR A 53 -17.32 -0.83 -4.45
C TYR A 53 -18.51 0.09 -4.12
N VAL A 54 -18.97 0.10 -2.86
CA VAL A 54 -20.12 0.92 -2.45
C VAL A 54 -19.76 2.41 -2.45
N ILE A 55 -18.64 2.79 -1.84
CA ILE A 55 -18.22 4.20 -1.75
C ILE A 55 -17.84 4.74 -3.14
N GLY A 56 -17.11 3.95 -3.93
CA GLY A 56 -16.72 4.31 -5.29
C GLY A 56 -17.92 4.53 -6.20
N LEU A 57 -18.89 3.61 -6.21
CA LEU A 57 -20.12 3.77 -6.99
C LEU A 57 -20.96 4.97 -6.52
N ALA A 58 -21.15 5.12 -5.20
CA ALA A 58 -21.87 6.27 -4.66
C ALA A 58 -21.20 7.59 -5.07
N GLY A 59 -19.86 7.66 -4.97
CA GLY A 59 -19.07 8.82 -5.39
C GLY A 59 -19.25 9.16 -6.87
N VAL A 60 -19.17 8.15 -7.75
CA VAL A 60 -19.37 8.33 -9.20
C VAL A 60 -20.79 8.81 -9.52
N LEU A 61 -21.81 8.20 -8.90
CA LEU A 61 -23.21 8.58 -9.12
C LEU A 61 -23.49 10.02 -8.67
N LEU A 62 -23.00 10.41 -7.49
CA LEU A 62 -23.16 11.78 -6.97
C LEU A 62 -22.38 12.80 -7.82
N ALA A 63 -21.16 12.47 -8.23
CA ALA A 63 -20.38 13.32 -9.12
C ALA A 63 -21.07 13.53 -10.48
N HIS A 64 -21.66 12.46 -11.03
CA HIS A 64 -22.42 12.53 -12.27
C HIS A 64 -23.72 13.34 -12.11
N ALA A 65 -24.47 13.13 -11.02
CA ALA A 65 -25.71 13.86 -10.75
C ALA A 65 -25.48 15.37 -10.54
N VAL A 66 -24.39 15.76 -9.88
CA VAL A 66 -24.03 17.16 -9.65
C VAL A 66 -23.31 17.78 -10.88
N GLY A 67 -22.81 16.96 -11.80
CA GLY A 67 -22.05 17.40 -12.97
C GLY A 67 -20.69 18.02 -12.61
N SER A 68 -20.08 17.57 -11.51
CA SER A 68 -18.83 18.12 -10.97
C SER A 68 -17.92 17.01 -10.47
N SER A 69 -16.61 17.13 -10.74
CA SER A 69 -15.58 16.27 -10.14
C SER A 69 -15.02 16.83 -8.82
N ASP A 70 -15.36 18.07 -8.46
CA ASP A 70 -14.98 18.68 -7.19
C ASP A 70 -15.75 18.02 -6.04
N ILE A 71 -15.03 17.29 -5.18
CA ILE A 71 -15.58 16.55 -4.04
C ILE A 71 -16.32 17.48 -3.07
N THR A 72 -15.77 18.68 -2.81
CA THR A 72 -16.40 19.66 -1.92
C THR A 72 -17.76 20.07 -2.47
N ARG A 73 -17.82 20.38 -3.77
CA ARG A 73 -19.09 20.74 -4.43
C ARG A 73 -20.07 19.58 -4.42
N VAL A 74 -19.63 18.38 -4.80
CA VAL A 74 -20.47 17.18 -4.85
C VAL A 74 -21.10 16.89 -3.50
N ILE A 75 -20.32 16.94 -2.42
CA ILE A 75 -20.78 16.60 -1.08
C ILE A 75 -21.64 17.70 -0.49
N THR A 76 -21.25 18.97 -0.67
CA THR A 76 -22.05 20.11 -0.16
C THR A 76 -23.41 20.16 -0.83
N SER A 77 -23.51 19.88 -2.13
CA SER A 77 -24.78 19.87 -2.86
C SER A 77 -25.65 18.65 -2.55
N SER A 78 -25.07 17.52 -2.13
CA SER A 78 -25.82 16.28 -1.90
C SER A 78 -26.20 16.05 -0.44
N VAL A 79 -25.25 16.25 0.49
CA VAL A 79 -25.37 15.93 1.92
C VAL A 79 -25.26 17.19 2.79
N GLY A 80 -24.78 18.30 2.22
CA GLY A 80 -24.53 19.53 2.96
C GLY A 80 -23.26 19.48 3.81
N TRP A 81 -23.14 20.42 4.74
CA TRP A 81 -21.94 20.60 5.56
C TRP A 81 -21.62 19.40 6.47
N VAL A 82 -22.63 18.60 6.85
CA VAL A 82 -22.43 17.37 7.64
C VAL A 82 -21.59 16.35 6.86
N GLY A 83 -21.82 16.23 5.55
CA GLY A 83 -21.04 15.35 4.69
C GLY A 83 -19.57 15.76 4.63
N ILE A 84 -19.31 17.08 4.57
CA ILE A 84 -17.94 17.62 4.62
C ILE A 84 -17.28 17.24 5.95
N LEU A 85 -17.98 17.42 7.08
CA LEU A 85 -17.43 17.08 8.39
C LEU A 85 -17.08 15.58 8.49
N VAL A 86 -17.97 14.71 8.00
CA VAL A 86 -17.73 13.25 7.98
C VAL A 86 -16.49 12.91 7.16
N ILE A 87 -16.34 13.50 5.97
CA ILE A 87 -15.15 13.28 5.12
C ILE A 87 -13.90 13.79 5.80
N LEU A 88 -13.91 15.00 6.37
CA LEU A 88 -12.76 15.55 7.08
C LEU A 88 -12.30 14.64 8.23
N LEU A 89 -13.24 14.18 9.05
CA LEU A 89 -12.96 13.26 10.16
C LEU A 89 -12.44 11.91 9.64
N GLY A 90 -13.01 11.39 8.55
CA GLY A 90 -12.54 10.17 7.90
C GLY A 90 -11.12 10.30 7.35
N THR A 91 -10.83 11.39 6.64
CA THR A 91 -9.49 11.69 6.11
C THR A 91 -8.47 11.85 7.23
N PHE A 92 -8.81 12.52 8.33
CA PHE A 92 -7.94 12.60 9.51
C PHE A 92 -7.64 11.22 10.09
N LYS A 93 -8.64 10.34 10.16
CA LYS A 93 -8.42 8.99 10.67
C LYS A 93 -7.53 8.15 9.76
N ILE A 94 -7.67 8.28 8.45
CA ILE A 94 -6.82 7.59 7.46
C ILE A 94 -5.39 8.13 7.52
N ASN A 95 -5.20 9.44 7.66
CA ASN A 95 -3.87 10.05 7.77
C ASN A 95 -3.13 9.63 9.05
N ASP A 96 -3.85 9.48 10.18
CA ASP A 96 -3.31 8.92 11.42
C ASP A 96 -2.72 7.51 11.19
N TRP A 97 -3.46 6.65 10.47
CA TRP A 97 -2.99 5.32 10.11
C TRP A 97 -1.75 5.35 9.21
N ASN A 98 -1.75 6.22 8.20
CA ASN A 98 -0.63 6.36 7.27
C ASN A 98 0.65 6.84 7.97
N ILE A 99 0.54 7.83 8.87
CA ILE A 99 1.68 8.33 9.66
C ILE A 99 2.17 7.25 10.64
N TYR A 100 1.27 6.50 11.27
CA TYR A 100 1.64 5.41 12.16
C TYR A 100 2.52 4.38 11.44
N SER A 101 2.04 3.81 10.33
CA SER A 101 2.80 2.80 9.58
C SER A 101 4.10 3.38 9.01
N SER A 102 4.08 4.60 8.48
CA SER A 102 5.29 5.26 7.96
C SER A 102 6.35 5.49 9.05
N SER A 103 5.93 5.92 10.24
CA SER A 103 6.84 6.11 11.38
C SER A 103 7.44 4.79 11.86
N LEU A 104 6.66 3.71 11.87
CA LEU A 104 7.12 2.37 12.21
C LEU A 104 8.15 1.88 11.18
N GLY A 105 7.85 2.04 9.89
CA GLY A 105 8.75 1.67 8.79
C GLY A 105 10.08 2.42 8.84
N VAL A 106 10.06 3.75 9.00
CA VAL A 106 11.27 4.58 9.06
C VAL A 106 12.09 4.27 10.32
N THR A 107 11.45 4.13 11.48
CA THR A 107 12.18 3.79 12.71
C THR A 107 12.80 2.40 12.64
N ASN A 108 12.11 1.41 12.05
CA ASN A 108 12.64 0.08 11.83
C ASN A 108 13.81 0.10 10.83
N PHE A 109 13.68 0.82 9.73
CA PHE A 109 14.77 0.98 8.75
C PHE A 109 16.03 1.58 9.41
N ILE A 110 15.87 2.64 10.21
CA ILE A 110 17.01 3.28 10.87
C ILE A 110 17.68 2.34 11.88
N ASP A 111 16.89 1.55 12.62
CA ASP A 111 17.40 0.57 13.57
C ASP A 111 18.17 -0.55 12.84
N VAL A 112 17.62 -1.11 11.77
CA VAL A 112 18.22 -2.21 11.00
C VAL A 112 19.48 -1.78 10.25
N VAL A 113 19.49 -0.58 9.64
CA VAL A 113 20.58 -0.12 8.77
C VAL A 113 21.69 0.58 9.53
N PHE A 114 21.34 1.41 10.52
CA PHE A 114 22.30 2.23 11.24
C PHE A 114 22.51 1.78 12.69
N GLY A 115 21.77 0.78 13.18
CA GLY A 115 21.83 0.32 14.57
C GLY A 115 21.34 1.36 15.56
N ARG A 116 20.51 2.32 15.13
CA ARG A 116 20.08 3.46 15.94
C ARG A 116 18.60 3.44 16.24
N LYS A 117 18.26 3.51 17.53
CA LYS A 117 16.88 3.70 17.99
C LYS A 117 16.52 5.18 17.98
N VAL A 118 15.60 5.53 17.09
CA VAL A 118 15.06 6.89 16.95
C VAL A 118 13.72 6.99 17.66
N ASN A 119 13.45 8.16 18.25
CA ASN A 119 12.17 8.42 18.88
C ASN A 119 11.06 8.49 17.82
N ARG A 120 10.09 7.58 17.92
CA ARG A 120 8.92 7.50 17.03
C ARG A 120 8.17 8.82 16.94
N GLY A 121 7.96 9.53 18.06
CA GLY A 121 7.24 10.80 18.07
C GLY A 121 7.92 11.87 17.22
N VAL A 122 9.26 11.91 17.21
CA VAL A 122 10.03 12.83 16.37
C VAL A 122 9.90 12.45 14.90
N VAL A 123 9.99 11.16 14.58
CA VAL A 123 9.83 10.67 13.20
C VAL A 123 8.42 10.96 12.67
N THR A 124 7.39 10.70 13.47
CA THR A 124 5.99 11.05 13.17
C THR A 124 5.84 12.53 12.86
N LEU A 125 6.39 13.42 13.70
CA LEU A 125 6.32 14.86 13.50
C LEU A 125 7.02 15.29 12.20
N VAL A 126 8.23 14.79 11.96
CA VAL A 126 9.01 15.10 10.76
C VAL A 126 8.27 14.63 9.50
N LEU A 127 7.76 13.40 9.48
CA LEU A 127 7.00 12.87 8.34
C LEU A 127 5.72 13.67 8.08
N GLY A 128 5.01 14.07 9.14
CA GLY A 128 3.82 14.91 9.02
C GLY A 128 4.12 16.29 8.41
N ILE A 129 5.21 16.93 8.85
CA ILE A 129 5.67 18.22 8.31
C ILE A 129 6.06 18.05 6.84
N VAL A 130 6.88 17.06 6.50
CA VAL A 130 7.33 16.80 5.12
C VAL A 130 6.15 16.53 4.21
N GLY A 131 5.20 15.68 4.61
CA GLY A 131 4.00 15.40 3.83
C GLY A 131 3.13 16.64 3.62
N SER A 132 2.98 17.48 4.64
CA SER A 132 2.21 18.73 4.55
C SER A 132 2.88 19.74 3.62
N VAL A 133 4.20 19.86 3.67
CA VAL A 133 4.97 20.72 2.76
C VAL A 133 4.87 20.22 1.32
N LEU A 134 5.02 18.91 1.10
CA LEU A 134 4.86 18.30 -0.23
C LEU A 134 3.46 18.54 -0.81
N ALA A 135 2.42 18.45 0.02
CA ALA A 135 1.07 18.80 -0.39
C ALA A 135 0.94 20.28 -0.75
N ALA A 136 1.53 21.17 0.05
CA ALA A 136 1.46 22.62 -0.17
C ALA A 136 2.19 23.09 -1.44
N VAL A 137 3.27 22.40 -1.86
CA VAL A 137 4.02 22.74 -3.08
C VAL A 137 3.42 22.18 -4.37
N GLY A 138 2.25 21.53 -4.31
CA GLY A 138 1.52 21.10 -5.50
C GLY A 138 1.84 19.67 -5.98
N PHE A 139 2.26 18.77 -5.09
CA PHE A 139 2.46 17.36 -5.44
C PHE A 139 1.21 16.68 -6.03
N LEU A 140 0.03 17.29 -5.88
CA LEU A 140 -1.23 16.83 -6.47
C LEU A 140 -1.13 16.61 -8.00
N ASP A 141 -0.36 17.44 -8.71
CA ASP A 141 -0.17 17.30 -10.16
C ASP A 141 0.66 16.05 -10.52
N ALA A 142 1.53 15.62 -9.61
CA ALA A 142 2.35 14.41 -9.74
C ALA A 142 1.68 13.16 -9.13
N PHE A 143 0.45 13.26 -8.62
CA PHE A 143 -0.17 12.18 -7.88
C PHE A 143 -0.47 10.95 -8.76
N THR A 144 -1.03 11.16 -9.94
CA THR A 144 -1.31 10.08 -10.90
C THR A 144 -0.05 9.32 -11.32
N PRO A 145 1.03 9.96 -11.82
CA PRO A 145 2.25 9.24 -12.16
C PRO A 145 2.90 8.58 -10.93
N PHE A 146 2.78 9.19 -9.75
CA PHE A 146 3.21 8.55 -8.51
C PHE A 146 2.44 7.25 -8.21
N LEU A 147 1.11 7.24 -8.32
CA LEU A 147 0.30 6.03 -8.14
C LEU A 147 0.66 4.92 -9.15
N ILE A 148 0.95 5.28 -10.40
CA ILE A 148 1.41 4.31 -11.41
C ILE A 148 2.71 3.64 -10.98
N VAL A 149 3.68 4.42 -10.49
CA VAL A 149 4.94 3.89 -9.96
C VAL A 149 4.70 2.98 -8.75
N LEU A 150 3.86 3.41 -7.80
CA LEU A 150 3.50 2.59 -6.64
C LEU A 150 2.88 1.25 -7.06
N GLY A 151 2.01 1.28 -8.08
CA GLY A 151 1.35 0.11 -8.64
C GLY A 151 2.27 -0.94 -9.24
N VAL A 152 3.55 -0.63 -9.45
CA VAL A 152 4.54 -1.58 -10.00
C VAL A 152 5.67 -1.89 -9.01
N VAL A 153 6.04 -0.92 -8.16
CA VAL A 153 7.18 -1.03 -7.25
C VAL A 153 6.84 -1.77 -5.95
N PHE A 154 5.62 -1.60 -5.42
CA PHE A 154 5.20 -2.25 -4.18
C PHE A 154 4.68 -3.69 -4.33
N PRO A 155 3.95 -4.08 -5.40
CA PRO A 155 3.43 -5.43 -5.50
C PRO A 155 4.48 -6.56 -5.41
N PRO A 156 5.71 -6.44 -5.95
CA PRO A 156 6.75 -7.44 -5.77
C PRO A 156 7.02 -7.82 -4.31
N ILE A 157 6.86 -6.87 -3.38
CA ILE A 157 7.05 -7.09 -1.94
C ILE A 157 6.02 -8.12 -1.44
N ALA A 158 4.75 -7.98 -1.84
CA ALA A 158 3.71 -8.95 -1.50
C ALA A 158 4.04 -10.34 -2.06
N GLY A 159 4.52 -10.42 -3.31
CA GLY A 159 4.92 -11.69 -3.94
C GLY A 159 6.02 -12.42 -3.17
N ILE A 160 7.06 -11.67 -2.76
CA ILE A 160 8.17 -12.19 -1.93
C ILE A 160 7.66 -12.65 -0.56
N MET A 161 6.84 -11.85 0.12
CA MET A 161 6.28 -12.19 1.43
C MET A 161 5.46 -13.49 1.38
N VAL A 162 4.62 -13.64 0.37
CA VAL A 162 3.79 -14.84 0.17
C VAL A 162 4.68 -16.06 -0.15
N ALA A 163 5.70 -15.89 -1.01
CA ALA A 163 6.63 -16.95 -1.35
C ALA A 163 7.40 -17.48 -0.13
N GLU A 164 7.95 -16.57 0.69
CA GLU A 164 8.68 -16.93 1.90
C GLU A 164 7.76 -17.63 2.92
N TYR A 165 6.57 -17.09 3.15
CA TYR A 165 5.67 -17.61 4.18
C TYR A 165 5.05 -18.98 3.84
N PHE A 166 4.64 -19.19 2.59
CA PHE A 166 3.89 -20.39 2.18
C PHE A 166 4.72 -21.46 1.46
N VAL A 167 5.80 -21.10 0.76
CA VAL A 167 6.52 -22.03 -0.11
C VAL A 167 7.93 -22.31 0.38
N VAL A 168 8.77 -21.28 0.50
CA VAL A 168 10.19 -21.44 0.86
C VAL A 168 10.31 -21.81 2.33
N LYS A 169 9.57 -21.13 3.22
CA LYS A 169 9.51 -21.38 4.67
C LYS A 169 10.89 -21.46 5.31
N ARG A 170 11.88 -20.71 4.80
CA ARG A 170 13.29 -20.86 5.15
C ARG A 170 13.51 -20.74 6.65
N TRP A 171 12.83 -19.77 7.27
CA TRP A 171 12.99 -19.43 8.68
C TRP A 171 11.88 -19.98 9.58
N ARG A 172 10.93 -20.75 9.03
CA ARG A 172 9.73 -21.19 9.78
C ARG A 172 10.07 -22.11 10.95
N ARG A 173 11.14 -22.90 10.84
CA ARG A 173 11.59 -23.79 11.91
C ARG A 173 12.18 -23.00 13.08
N GLU A 174 13.04 -22.04 12.79
CA GLU A 174 13.66 -21.17 13.80
C GLU A 174 12.63 -20.25 14.49
N LEU A 175 11.65 -19.74 13.74
CA LEU A 175 10.52 -18.96 14.28
C LEU A 175 9.55 -19.79 15.12
N SER A 176 9.46 -21.11 14.90
CA SER A 176 8.61 -22.00 15.72
C SER A 176 9.27 -22.42 17.03
N GLU A 177 10.60 -22.36 17.10
CA GLU A 177 11.41 -22.75 18.26
C GLU A 177 11.73 -21.55 19.18
N SER A 178 11.46 -20.30 18.76
CA SER A 178 11.77 -19.08 19.51
C SER A 178 10.57 -18.13 19.58
N GLU A 179 10.26 -17.61 20.78
CA GLU A 179 9.25 -16.53 20.97
C GLU A 179 9.70 -15.18 20.39
N SER A 180 10.97 -15.05 20.01
CA SER A 180 11.56 -13.82 19.47
C SER A 180 12.33 -14.10 18.18
N LEU A 181 12.56 -13.06 17.35
CA LEU A 181 13.37 -13.22 16.14
C LEU A 181 14.76 -13.75 16.51
N PRO A 182 15.23 -14.86 15.91
CA PRO A 182 16.55 -15.41 16.17
C PRO A 182 17.63 -14.34 15.95
N ALA A 183 18.62 -14.25 16.85
CA ALA A 183 19.74 -13.31 16.73
C ALA A 183 20.57 -13.49 15.44
N THR A 184 20.44 -14.64 14.79
CA THR A 184 21.08 -15.02 13.52
C THR A 184 20.26 -14.66 12.27
N SER A 185 19.08 -14.05 12.43
CA SER A 185 18.25 -13.66 11.28
C SER A 185 19.01 -12.65 10.42
N PRO A 186 19.25 -12.93 9.12
CA PRO A 186 19.94 -11.99 8.26
C PRO A 186 19.11 -10.72 8.15
N THR A 187 19.64 -9.63 8.70
CA THR A 187 19.03 -8.30 8.64
C THR A 187 18.91 -7.78 7.21
N TRP A 188 19.78 -8.25 6.32
CA TRP A 188 19.83 -7.90 4.91
C TRP A 188 19.98 -9.16 4.05
N VAL A 189 19.07 -9.31 3.09
CA VAL A 189 19.16 -10.37 2.07
C VAL A 189 19.25 -9.69 0.69
N PRO A 190 20.47 -9.44 0.17
CA PRO A 190 20.67 -8.74 -1.10
C PRO A 190 19.94 -9.39 -2.29
N ALA A 191 19.81 -10.72 -2.28
CA ALA A 191 19.05 -11.45 -3.29
C ALA A 191 17.58 -10.98 -3.36
N THR A 192 16.95 -10.68 -2.23
CA THR A 192 15.57 -10.19 -2.17
C THR A 192 15.43 -8.81 -2.80
N LEU A 193 16.41 -7.93 -2.61
CA LEU A 193 16.44 -6.60 -3.23
C LEU A 193 16.62 -6.68 -4.75
N VAL A 194 17.49 -7.59 -5.21
CA VAL A 194 17.69 -7.83 -6.65
C VAL A 194 16.41 -8.39 -7.27
N ILE A 195 15.77 -9.36 -6.63
CA ILE A 195 14.50 -9.94 -7.11
C ILE A 195 13.40 -8.89 -7.16
N TRP A 196 13.28 -8.06 -6.13
CA TRP A 196 12.35 -6.95 -6.09
C TRP A 196 12.56 -5.97 -7.25
N ALA A 197 13.80 -5.54 -7.47
CA ALA A 197 14.13 -4.61 -8.54
C ALA A 197 13.84 -5.20 -9.93
N LEU A 198 14.24 -6.46 -10.16
CA LEU A 198 13.96 -7.17 -11.41
C LEU A 198 12.45 -7.33 -11.64
N ALA A 199 11.69 -7.70 -10.61
CA ALA A 199 10.25 -7.84 -10.72
C ALA A 199 9.53 -6.52 -11.00
N ALA A 200 9.98 -5.41 -10.39
CA ALA A 200 9.46 -4.08 -10.68
C ALA A 200 9.79 -3.63 -12.13
N VAL A 201 11.01 -3.91 -12.60
CA VAL A 201 11.42 -3.65 -13.99
C VAL A 201 10.55 -4.45 -14.96
N VAL A 202 10.42 -5.76 -14.75
CA VAL A 202 9.58 -6.63 -15.60
C VAL A 202 8.12 -6.16 -15.56
N GLY A 203 7.60 -5.81 -14.38
CA GLY A 203 6.26 -5.23 -14.25
C GLY A 203 6.07 -3.93 -15.02
N SER A 204 7.13 -3.13 -15.19
CA SER A 204 7.09 -1.86 -15.95
C SER A 204 7.13 -2.08 -17.46
N PHE A 205 7.89 -3.07 -17.94
CA PHE A 205 8.10 -3.31 -19.38
C PHE A 205 7.11 -4.32 -19.98
N VAL A 206 6.57 -5.24 -19.19
CA VAL A 206 5.58 -6.22 -19.65
C VAL A 206 4.18 -5.63 -19.52
N THR A 207 3.69 -5.07 -20.64
CA THR A 207 2.35 -4.45 -20.74
C THR A 207 1.23 -5.46 -21.03
N VAL A 208 1.56 -6.74 -21.15
CA VAL A 208 0.55 -7.80 -21.33
C VAL A 208 -0.18 -8.01 -20.01
N GLY A 209 -1.49 -7.72 -19.99
CA GLY A 209 -2.31 -7.85 -18.78
C GLY A 209 -2.14 -6.68 -17.82
N ILE A 210 -2.18 -6.97 -16.51
CA ILE A 210 -2.07 -5.95 -15.45
C ILE A 210 -0.62 -5.91 -14.95
N PRO A 211 0.11 -4.79 -15.13
CA PRO A 211 1.50 -4.60 -14.69
C PRO A 211 1.75 -5.04 -13.24
N SER A 212 0.86 -4.67 -12.33
CA SER A 212 0.93 -5.05 -10.91
C SER A 212 0.95 -6.57 -10.72
N ILE A 213 0.10 -7.32 -11.43
CA ILE A 213 0.04 -8.78 -11.32
C ILE A 213 1.34 -9.40 -11.83
N ASN A 214 1.83 -8.94 -12.99
CA ASN A 214 3.08 -9.42 -13.56
C ASN A 214 4.24 -9.26 -12.56
N SER A 215 4.32 -8.10 -11.91
CA SER A 215 5.35 -7.82 -10.92
C SER A 215 5.26 -8.72 -9.67
N VAL A 216 4.05 -9.02 -9.16
CA VAL A 216 3.85 -9.97 -8.04
C VAL A 216 4.31 -11.37 -8.44
N VAL A 217 3.86 -11.86 -9.60
CA VAL A 217 4.11 -13.23 -10.06
C VAL A 217 5.60 -13.45 -10.30
N VAL A 218 6.26 -12.50 -10.97
CA VAL A 218 7.71 -12.57 -11.23
C VAL A 218 8.50 -12.58 -9.91
N ALA A 219 8.14 -11.70 -8.97
CA ALA A 219 8.79 -11.67 -7.66
C ALA A 219 8.62 -12.99 -6.90
N PHE A 220 7.40 -13.54 -6.90
CA PHE A 220 7.11 -14.83 -6.27
C PHE A 220 7.94 -15.96 -6.87
N VAL A 221 7.96 -16.10 -8.20
CA VAL A 221 8.67 -17.18 -8.90
C VAL A 221 10.17 -17.07 -8.68
N LEU A 222 10.75 -15.90 -8.89
CA LEU A 222 12.19 -15.67 -8.70
C LEU A 222 12.61 -15.96 -7.26
N TYR A 223 11.81 -15.56 -6.28
CA TYR A 223 12.09 -15.82 -4.87
C TYR A 223 11.99 -17.30 -4.52
N VAL A 224 11.00 -18.03 -5.05
CA VAL A 224 10.89 -19.48 -4.85
C VAL A 224 12.10 -20.22 -5.44
N ILE A 225 12.55 -19.81 -6.64
CA ILE A 225 13.73 -20.40 -7.28
C ILE A 225 14.98 -20.14 -6.43
N ALA A 226 15.22 -18.88 -6.05
CA ALA A 226 16.39 -18.50 -5.26
C ALA A 226 16.38 -19.06 -3.84
N GLY A 227 15.20 -19.28 -3.25
CA GLY A 227 15.06 -19.83 -1.91
C GLY A 227 15.17 -21.35 -1.82
N LYS A 228 15.01 -22.06 -2.95
CA LYS A 228 15.11 -23.53 -3.03
C LYS A 228 16.41 -24.03 -3.69
N ALA A 229 17.16 -23.14 -4.33
CA ALA A 229 18.53 -23.40 -4.80
C ALA A 229 19.51 -23.41 -3.61
#